data_AF-A0A4V5NW02-F1
#
_entry.id   AF-A0A4V5NW02-F1
#
_cell.length_a   1.000
_cell.length_b   1.000
_cell.length_c   1.000
_cell.angle_alpha   90.00
_cell.angle_beta   90.00
_cell.angle_gamma   90.00
#
_symmetry.space_group_name_H-M   'P 1'
#
loop_
_entity.id
_entity.type
_entity.pdbx_description
1 polymer ?
#
loop_
_entity_poly.entity_id
_entity_poly.type
_entity_poly.pdbx_seq_one_letter_code
_entity_poly.pdbx_strand_id
1 'polypeptide(L)'
;MGSIEVAVQQAKRIESKLVSELGAEGRGLHEKLSSCESQLPKLLVRQIRWIATVRNKAVHEEGFEIDDQHEFVRRCDHVVLQLEQMAEAKHQAQAKASNAEKPNRADGQHWGSPKTSKGAQLFLIALLVAMGLVVGNAAYEDYKTEQRKQARRSLEAVQALNASKKAEREQQEQRKSTPDSSASNVTKVALPKGSLADKAKQVQGEVESAKTDLREQLLFAMMQPEFVAQGKLSVMPTPDGKYTLLVPFKWQLDAAPLLKVANRHFHDYKNRRIAFKDVIKANRRQGKPNGFGISRIWNQGEHQNNPYSADLFQWLVKHQLALEASFAGQHAQVLLALGQDCFGGRCNSKGDDQFTVLTKHLGQRSPLLNYKEANPIAVTGLSLNQVNSGAELTLSLVLRHQGEEIRRLTLSKQGEAIDWQALTGKGQTQWQQATDTLNEQVVATIKQQTQLTIGDIEIRPADDRHSDLLVPISWTMPHKPILDGLNRDFHTYNRGHFVYQQLQERGFGQKRSAWAVKVEKYANSGERKKRDYSEQLYRELLKQPVVVKVSAGDYQGKLTLAGGRDCFGRCRFGGDDDYYIQFSGTESVTIESVPNSLLEKLADLDVQIL
;
A
#
# COMPACT_ATOMS: atom_id res chain seq x y z
N MET A 1 13.62 -20.97 -8.51
CA MET A 1 13.24 -21.15 -7.09
C MET A 1 11.76 -20.85 -6.96
N GLY A 2 11.02 -21.64 -6.19
CA GLY A 2 9.57 -21.41 -5.98
C GLY A 2 9.33 -20.17 -5.11
N SER A 3 8.15 -19.54 -5.24
CA SER A 3 7.77 -18.36 -4.43
C SER A 3 7.90 -18.60 -2.92
N ILE A 4 7.56 -19.81 -2.46
CA ILE A 4 7.69 -20.23 -1.06
C ILE A 4 9.15 -20.23 -0.61
N GLU A 5 10.03 -20.82 -1.42
CA GLU A 5 11.46 -20.95 -1.13
C GLU A 5 12.12 -19.57 -1.01
N VAL A 6 11.88 -18.70 -2.00
CA VAL A 6 12.39 -17.33 -2.02
C VAL A 6 11.91 -16.55 -0.78
N ALA A 7 10.62 -16.61 -0.46
CA ALA A 7 10.06 -15.89 0.68
C ALA A 7 10.65 -16.34 2.02
N VAL A 8 10.77 -17.66 2.21
CA VAL A 8 11.29 -18.24 3.46
C VAL A 8 12.78 -17.94 3.61
N GLN A 9 13.57 -18.08 2.54
CA GLN A 9 15.01 -17.82 2.58
C GLN A 9 15.30 -16.35 2.92
N GLN A 10 14.64 -15.41 2.24
CA GLN A 10 14.84 -13.98 2.50
C GLN A 10 14.35 -13.55 3.88
N ALA A 11 13.20 -14.06 4.33
CA ALA A 11 12.71 -13.78 5.67
C ALA A 11 13.68 -14.28 6.75
N LYS A 12 14.22 -15.50 6.61
CA LYS A 12 15.22 -16.05 7.55
C LYS A 12 16.49 -15.21 7.63
N ARG A 13 16.94 -14.63 6.52
CA ARG A 13 18.10 -13.72 6.50
C ARG A 13 17.84 -12.48 7.36
N ILE A 14 16.67 -11.86 7.24
CA ILE A 14 16.28 -10.70 8.06
C ILE A 14 16.10 -11.11 9.52
N GLU A 15 15.45 -12.25 9.78
CA GLU A 15 15.31 -12.77 11.14
C GLU A 15 16.67 -12.94 11.83
N SER A 16 17.65 -13.46 11.11
CA SER A 16 19.01 -13.68 11.64
C SER A 16 19.67 -12.36 12.03
N LYS A 17 19.53 -11.32 11.19
CA LYS A 17 20.05 -9.97 11.49
C LYS A 17 19.33 -9.30 12.66
N LEU A 18 18.01 -9.46 12.78
CA LEU A 18 17.27 -8.93 13.93
C LEU A 18 17.74 -9.59 15.24
N VAL A 19 18.02 -10.89 15.21
CA VAL A 19 18.54 -11.62 16.37
C VAL A 19 19.98 -11.18 16.69
N SER A 20 20.88 -11.18 15.70
CA SER A 20 22.31 -10.88 15.93
C SER A 20 22.55 -9.43 16.35
N GLU A 21 21.90 -8.47 15.69
CA GLU A 21 22.21 -7.05 15.88
C GLU A 21 21.37 -6.38 16.97
N LEU A 22 20.14 -6.87 17.20
CA LEU A 22 19.15 -6.21 18.06
C LEU A 22 18.64 -7.09 19.21
N GLY A 23 19.10 -8.35 19.30
CA GLY A 23 18.66 -9.29 20.34
C GLY A 23 17.17 -9.62 20.24
N ALA A 24 16.62 -9.66 19.02
CA ALA A 24 15.21 -9.95 18.81
C ALA A 24 14.82 -11.37 19.26
N GLU A 25 13.63 -11.51 19.83
CA GLU A 25 13.07 -12.77 20.33
C GLU A 25 11.76 -13.14 19.61
N GLY A 26 11.51 -14.42 19.42
CA GLY A 26 10.28 -14.93 18.82
C GLY A 26 10.50 -16.06 17.82
N ARG A 27 9.41 -16.74 17.43
CA ARG A 27 9.46 -17.93 16.57
C ARG A 27 9.55 -17.61 15.08
N GLY A 28 9.07 -16.45 14.66
CA GLY A 28 9.13 -16.02 13.25
C GLY A 28 9.30 -14.51 13.11
N LEU A 29 9.48 -14.05 11.88
CA LEU A 29 9.80 -12.66 11.56
C LEU A 29 8.86 -11.63 12.19
N HIS A 30 7.56 -11.91 12.26
CA HIS A 30 6.58 -11.02 12.86
C HIS A 30 6.77 -10.85 14.38
N GLU A 31 7.07 -11.94 15.09
CA GLU A 31 7.31 -11.95 16.53
C GLU A 31 8.67 -11.31 16.84
N LYS A 32 9.72 -11.71 16.12
CA LYS A 32 11.08 -11.14 16.23
C LYS A 32 11.06 -9.63 16.00
N LEU A 33 10.40 -9.17 14.94
CA LEU A 33 10.24 -7.74 14.70
C LEU A 33 9.54 -7.03 15.87
N SER A 34 8.45 -7.61 16.40
CA SER A 34 7.67 -7.00 17.48
C SER A 34 8.49 -6.84 18.77
N SER A 35 9.38 -7.79 19.06
CA SER A 35 10.27 -7.72 20.23
C SER A 35 11.28 -6.57 20.19
N CYS A 36 11.70 -6.15 18.98
CA CYS A 36 12.73 -5.11 18.79
C CYS A 36 12.19 -3.84 18.07
N GLU A 37 10.87 -3.73 17.88
CA GLU A 37 10.25 -2.67 17.07
C GLU A 37 10.61 -1.26 17.56
N SER A 38 10.75 -1.07 18.88
CA SER A 38 11.11 0.22 19.48
C SER A 38 12.50 0.71 19.10
N GLN A 39 13.40 -0.19 18.70
CA GLN A 39 14.78 0.12 18.30
C GLN A 39 14.89 0.49 16.81
N LEU A 40 13.81 0.33 16.03
CA LEU A 40 13.83 0.43 14.58
C LEU A 40 13.10 1.68 14.06
N PRO A 41 13.56 2.28 12.94
CA PRO A 41 12.80 3.32 12.25
C PRO A 41 11.43 2.80 11.81
N LYS A 42 10.37 3.61 12.00
CA LYS A 42 8.98 3.24 11.65
C LYS A 42 8.80 2.77 10.20
N LEU A 43 9.61 3.27 9.26
CA LEU A 43 9.58 2.84 7.86
C LEU A 43 10.12 1.42 7.70
N LEU A 44 11.24 1.11 8.34
CA LEU A 44 11.86 -0.21 8.30
C LEU A 44 10.94 -1.27 8.92
N VAL A 45 10.27 -0.94 10.04
CA VAL A 45 9.24 -1.80 10.66
C VAL A 45 8.12 -2.14 9.68
N ARG A 46 7.62 -1.16 8.91
CA ARG A 46 6.56 -1.40 7.91
C ARG A 46 7.04 -2.31 6.78
N GLN A 47 8.28 -2.13 6.32
CA GLN A 47 8.87 -3.00 5.30
C GLN A 47 8.99 -4.45 5.80
N ILE A 48 9.51 -4.64 7.02
CA ILE A 48 9.65 -5.99 7.61
C ILE A 48 8.29 -6.66 7.81
N ARG A 49 7.25 -5.92 8.26
CA ARG A 49 5.87 -6.47 8.36
C ARG A 49 5.31 -6.89 7.01
N TRP A 50 5.55 -6.12 5.96
CA TRP A 50 5.13 -6.48 4.61
C TRP A 50 5.82 -7.78 4.16
N ILE A 51 7.14 -7.90 4.36
CA ILE A 51 7.90 -9.12 4.04
C ILE A 51 7.36 -10.32 4.83
N ALA A 52 7.11 -10.16 6.13
CA ALA A 52 6.52 -11.20 6.97
C ALA A 52 5.13 -11.63 6.48
N THR A 53 4.32 -10.67 6.00
CA THR A 53 3.00 -10.96 5.42
C THR A 53 3.13 -11.77 4.14
N VAL A 54 3.97 -11.35 3.19
CA VAL A 54 4.20 -12.07 1.93
C VAL A 54 4.73 -13.48 2.20
N ARG A 55 5.66 -13.63 3.14
CA ARG A 55 6.16 -14.94 3.57
C ARG A 55 5.05 -15.82 4.15
N ASN A 56 4.18 -15.27 4.98
CA ASN A 56 3.08 -16.04 5.55
C ASN A 56 2.08 -16.50 4.49
N LYS A 57 1.76 -15.63 3.52
CA LYS A 57 0.93 -16.02 2.38
C LYS A 57 1.58 -17.13 1.57
N ALA A 58 2.85 -16.96 1.18
CA ALA A 58 3.56 -17.96 0.41
C ALA A 58 3.64 -19.33 1.12
N VAL A 59 3.70 -19.36 2.45
CA VAL A 59 3.76 -20.61 3.21
C VAL A 59 2.38 -21.24 3.47
N HIS A 60 1.32 -20.44 3.60
CA HIS A 60 0.02 -20.92 4.10
C HIS A 60 -1.12 -20.87 3.08
N GLU A 61 -1.03 -20.06 2.02
CA GLU A 61 -2.04 -19.96 0.97
C GLU A 61 -1.63 -20.87 -0.20
N GLU A 62 -2.40 -21.92 -0.45
CA GLU A 62 -2.15 -22.85 -1.56
C GLU A 62 -2.30 -22.13 -2.91
N GLY A 63 -1.30 -22.27 -3.79
CA GLY A 63 -1.26 -21.58 -5.08
C GLY A 63 -0.86 -20.10 -5.03
N PHE A 64 -0.44 -19.57 -3.86
CA PHE A 64 0.08 -18.21 -3.80
C PHE A 64 1.43 -18.09 -4.53
N GLU A 65 1.48 -17.19 -5.53
CA GLU A 65 2.71 -16.79 -6.20
C GLU A 65 3.04 -15.33 -5.87
N ILE A 66 4.34 -15.03 -5.75
CA ILE A 66 4.80 -13.65 -5.57
C ILE A 66 4.79 -12.98 -6.94
N ASP A 67 3.91 -12.00 -7.14
CA ASP A 67 3.73 -11.26 -8.40
C ASP A 67 5.06 -10.79 -9.02
N ASP A 68 5.95 -10.20 -8.21
CA ASP A 68 7.28 -9.75 -8.61
C ASP A 68 8.32 -10.22 -7.58
N GLN A 69 8.92 -11.38 -7.85
CA GLN A 69 9.98 -11.94 -7.00
C GLN A 69 11.21 -11.03 -6.92
N HIS A 70 11.55 -10.30 -7.98
CA HIS A 70 12.71 -9.40 -7.99
C HIS A 70 12.49 -8.18 -7.10
N GLU A 71 11.30 -7.58 -7.12
CA GLU A 71 10.95 -6.50 -6.19
C GLU A 71 10.93 -7.00 -4.74
N PHE A 72 10.39 -8.20 -4.48
CA PHE A 72 10.41 -8.78 -3.14
C PHE A 72 11.84 -8.98 -2.61
N VAL A 73 12.72 -9.58 -3.41
CA VAL A 73 14.15 -9.78 -3.04
C VAL A 73 14.85 -8.45 -2.81
N ARG A 74 14.70 -7.47 -3.72
CA ARG A 74 15.29 -6.13 -3.56
C ARG A 74 14.87 -5.45 -2.25
N ARG A 75 13.60 -5.56 -1.86
CA ARG A 75 13.12 -5.03 -0.58
C ARG A 75 13.74 -5.74 0.61
N CYS A 76 13.96 -7.05 0.52
CA CYS A 76 14.66 -7.81 1.56
C CYS A 76 16.12 -7.37 1.68
N ASP A 77 16.83 -7.22 0.56
CA ASP A 77 18.22 -6.74 0.53
C ASP A 77 18.35 -5.34 1.14
N HIS A 78 17.43 -4.44 0.79
CA HIS A 78 17.38 -3.09 1.38
C HIS A 78 17.19 -3.14 2.91
N VAL A 79 16.31 -4.01 3.42
CA VAL A 79 16.12 -4.17 4.87
C VAL A 79 17.40 -4.67 5.54
N VAL A 80 18.08 -5.66 4.95
CA VAL A 80 19.33 -6.22 5.50
C VAL A 80 20.40 -5.13 5.56
N LEU A 81 20.59 -4.39 4.47
CA LEU A 81 21.57 -3.30 4.39
C LEU A 81 21.33 -2.23 5.46
N GLN A 82 20.07 -1.84 5.67
CA GLN A 82 19.72 -0.86 6.71
C GLN A 82 20.02 -1.38 8.13
N LEU A 83 19.77 -2.66 8.41
CA LEU A 83 20.08 -3.26 9.70
C LEU A 83 21.60 -3.32 9.95
N GLU A 84 22.39 -3.62 8.92
CA GLU A 84 23.86 -3.63 8.99
C GLU A 84 24.41 -2.23 9.28
N GLN A 85 23.95 -1.20 8.57
CA GLN A 85 24.33 0.20 8.83
C GLN A 85 24.01 0.65 10.25
N MET A 86 22.87 0.21 10.81
CA MET A 86 22.49 0.52 12.19
C MET A 86 23.41 -0.18 13.20
N ALA A 87 23.82 -1.42 12.94
CA ALA A 87 24.75 -2.16 13.78
C ALA A 87 26.13 -1.49 13.79
N GLU A 88 26.66 -1.14 12.62
CA GLU A 88 27.93 -0.44 12.47
C GLU A 88 27.95 0.90 13.23
N ALA A 89 26.89 1.70 13.08
CA ALA A 89 26.76 2.97 13.79
C ALA A 89 26.76 2.78 15.32
N LYS A 90 26.14 1.71 15.82
CA LYS A 90 26.11 1.36 17.26
C LYS A 90 27.50 0.95 17.75
N HIS A 91 28.23 0.14 17.00
CA HIS A 91 29.60 -0.25 17.32
C HIS A 91 30.56 0.95 17.34
N GLN A 92 30.46 1.85 16.35
CA GLN A 92 31.26 3.07 16.31
C GLN A 92 30.96 4.01 17.48
N ALA A 93 29.69 4.14 17.88
CA ALA A 93 29.30 4.93 19.05
C ALA A 93 29.87 4.36 20.36
N GLN A 94 29.85 3.03 20.51
CA GLN A 94 30.43 2.35 21.67
C GLN A 94 31.95 2.50 21.72
N ALA A 95 32.65 2.36 20.59
CA ALA A 95 34.10 2.54 20.51
C ALA A 95 34.56 3.98 20.80
N LYS A 96 33.73 4.98 20.45
CA LYS A 96 34.00 6.38 20.80
C LYS A 96 33.77 6.65 22.29
N ALA A 97 32.77 6.01 22.91
CA ALA A 97 32.51 6.17 24.33
C ALA A 97 33.62 5.56 25.20
N SER A 98 34.15 4.39 24.84
CA SER A 98 35.25 3.76 25.59
C SER A 98 36.59 4.52 25.50
N ASN A 99 36.82 5.26 24.41
CA ASN A 99 38.01 6.10 24.25
C ASN A 99 37.91 7.48 24.93
N ALA A 100 36.71 7.91 25.34
CA ALA A 100 36.52 9.19 26.01
C ALA A 100 36.72 9.14 27.54
N GLU A 101 36.95 7.95 28.12
CA GLU A 101 36.98 7.72 29.57
C GLU A 101 38.40 7.62 30.16
N LYS A 102 39.32 8.51 29.72
CA LYS A 102 40.53 8.85 30.49
C LYS A 102 40.54 10.37 30.79
N PRO A 103 40.04 10.81 31.95
CA PRO A 103 40.26 12.18 32.38
C PRO A 103 41.72 12.33 32.81
N ASN A 104 42.49 13.04 31.99
CA ASN A 104 43.78 13.58 32.40
C ASN A 104 43.52 14.60 33.52
N ARG A 105 43.93 14.23 34.73
CA ARG A 105 43.87 15.06 35.93
C ARG A 105 44.97 16.12 35.79
N ALA A 106 44.58 17.34 35.41
CA ALA A 106 45.44 18.52 35.49
C ALA A 106 44.65 19.66 36.13
N ASP A 107 45.31 20.31 37.08
CA ASP A 107 44.83 21.35 37.97
C ASP A 107 44.45 22.65 37.28
N GLY A 108 43.58 23.44 37.92
CA GLY A 108 43.70 24.91 37.90
C GLY A 108 42.48 25.74 37.49
N GLN A 109 41.94 26.45 38.50
CA GLN A 109 41.33 27.81 38.48
C GLN A 109 39.99 28.03 37.75
N HIS A 110 38.90 28.25 38.50
CA HIS A 110 38.35 29.57 38.92
C HIS A 110 37.92 30.42 37.70
N TRP A 111 36.62 30.63 37.46
CA TRP A 111 35.87 31.84 37.87
C TRP A 111 34.37 31.55 38.02
N GLY A 112 33.73 32.24 38.98
CA GLY A 112 32.36 32.01 39.41
C GLY A 112 31.26 32.62 38.54
N SER A 113 30.14 31.91 38.48
CA SER A 113 28.79 32.44 38.20
C SER A 113 27.80 31.68 39.10
N PRO A 114 26.72 32.33 39.60
CA PRO A 114 25.92 31.79 40.69
C PRO A 114 25.16 30.55 40.23
N LYS A 115 25.43 29.43 40.91
CA LYS A 115 24.82 28.12 40.64
C LYS A 115 23.43 28.06 41.25
N THR A 116 22.41 27.94 40.41
CA THR A 116 21.21 27.16 40.78
C THR A 116 21.66 25.72 41.02
N SER A 117 21.32 25.14 42.17
CA SER A 117 21.88 23.87 42.60
C SER A 117 21.42 22.76 41.65
N LYS A 118 22.36 22.17 40.90
CA LYS A 118 22.12 21.01 40.03
C LYS A 118 21.46 19.84 40.80
N GLY A 119 21.64 19.80 42.12
CA GLY A 119 20.96 18.85 43.01
C GLY A 119 19.43 18.99 43.02
N ALA A 120 18.89 20.22 43.03
CA ALA A 120 17.44 20.42 43.06
C ALA A 120 16.77 19.97 41.75
N GLN A 121 17.44 20.20 40.61
CA GLN A 121 16.90 19.83 39.30
C GLN A 121 16.93 18.30 39.07
N LEU A 122 18.01 17.63 39.52
CA LEU A 122 18.08 16.16 39.50
C LEU A 122 17.03 15.52 40.43
N PHE A 123 16.79 16.11 41.60
CA PHE A 123 15.78 15.62 42.53
C PHE A 123 14.36 15.75 41.96
N LEU A 124 14.05 16.87 41.29
CA LEU A 124 12.76 17.08 40.65
C LEU A 124 12.51 16.08 39.50
N ILE A 125 13.53 15.80 38.68
CA ILE A 125 13.42 14.81 37.59
C ILE A 125 13.19 13.41 38.15
N ALA A 126 13.93 13.02 39.20
CA ALA A 126 13.73 11.72 39.85
C ALA A 126 12.32 11.57 40.43
N LEU A 127 11.78 12.63 41.03
CA LEU A 127 10.44 12.65 41.60
C LEU A 127 9.35 12.54 40.53
N LEU A 128 9.52 13.21 39.37
CA LEU A 128 8.60 13.10 38.24
C LEU A 128 8.61 11.69 37.60
N VAL A 129 9.79 11.06 37.50
CA VAL A 129 9.91 9.67 37.00
C VAL A 129 9.24 8.69 37.95
N ALA A 130 9.47 8.83 39.26
CA ALA A 130 8.83 7.99 40.27
C ALA A 130 7.30 8.14 40.25
N MET A 131 6.79 9.37 40.13
CA MET A 131 5.36 9.63 40.04
C MET A 131 4.76 9.06 38.75
N GLY A 132 5.47 9.15 37.62
CA GLY A 132 5.07 8.52 36.36
C GLY A 132 4.98 7.00 36.45
N LEU A 133 5.91 6.35 37.14
CA LEU A 133 5.87 4.90 37.36
C LEU A 133 4.71 4.46 38.25
N VAL A 134 4.39 5.23 39.31
CA VAL A 134 3.26 4.93 40.20
C VAL A 134 1.92 5.07 39.46
N VAL A 135 1.73 6.16 38.72
CA VAL A 135 0.51 6.39 37.93
C VAL A 135 0.39 5.36 36.80
N GLY A 136 1.50 5.03 36.13
CA GLY A 136 1.54 4.00 35.09
C GLY A 136 1.16 2.62 35.64
N ASN A 137 1.67 2.24 36.81
CA ASN A 137 1.36 0.94 37.42
C ASN A 137 -0.10 0.86 37.90
N ALA A 138 -0.65 1.95 38.44
CA ALA A 138 -2.06 2.02 38.83
C ALA A 138 -3.00 1.90 37.61
N ALA A 139 -2.69 2.61 36.51
CA ALA A 139 -3.45 2.51 35.26
C ALA A 139 -3.35 1.11 34.63
N TYR A 140 -2.20 0.45 34.77
CA TYR A 140 -1.97 -0.91 34.28
C TYR A 140 -2.80 -1.95 35.06
N GLU A 141 -2.89 -1.85 36.38
CA GLU A 141 -3.73 -2.76 37.19
C GLU A 141 -5.23 -2.54 36.95
N ASP A 142 -5.68 -1.30 36.73
CA ASP A 142 -7.07 -1.03 36.36
C ASP A 142 -7.42 -1.65 34.99
N TYR A 143 -6.54 -1.49 34.00
CA TYR A 143 -6.66 -2.13 32.70
C TYR A 143 -6.74 -3.66 32.79
N LYS A 144 -5.89 -4.28 33.62
CA LYS A 144 -5.86 -5.73 33.85
C LYS A 144 -7.14 -6.23 34.53
N THR A 145 -7.72 -5.43 35.42
CA THR A 145 -8.98 -5.74 36.09
C THR A 145 -10.14 -5.75 35.09
N GLU A 146 -10.18 -4.80 34.16
CA GLU A 146 -11.22 -4.73 33.14
C GLU A 146 -11.12 -5.88 32.12
N GLN A 147 -9.90 -6.27 31.74
CA GLN A 147 -9.63 -7.48 30.95
C GLN A 147 -10.18 -8.75 31.62
N ARG A 148 -10.00 -8.90 32.94
CA ARG A 148 -10.53 -10.05 33.70
C ARG A 148 -12.06 -10.07 33.75
N LYS A 149 -12.70 -8.90 33.87
CA LYS A 149 -14.18 -8.80 33.81
C LYS A 149 -14.71 -9.20 32.44
N GLN A 150 -14.07 -8.76 31.35
CA GLN A 150 -14.44 -9.16 29.99
C GLN A 150 -14.27 -10.66 29.77
N ALA A 151 -13.15 -11.24 30.23
CA ALA A 151 -12.93 -12.68 30.16
C ALA A 151 -14.01 -13.47 30.91
N ARG A 152 -14.40 -13.04 32.12
CA ARG A 152 -15.51 -13.67 32.88
C ARG A 152 -16.83 -13.62 32.13
N ARG A 153 -17.23 -12.47 31.59
CA ARG A 153 -18.46 -12.33 30.78
C ARG A 153 -18.45 -13.24 29.55
N SER A 154 -17.30 -13.37 28.90
CA SER A 154 -17.16 -14.27 27.74
C SER A 154 -17.29 -15.74 28.13
N LEU A 155 -16.76 -16.13 29.28
CA LEU A 155 -16.87 -17.48 29.81
C LEU A 155 -18.31 -17.81 30.22
N GLU A 156 -18.99 -16.88 30.90
CA GLU A 156 -20.40 -17.00 31.28
C GLU A 156 -21.30 -17.14 30.04
N ALA A 157 -21.04 -16.38 28.97
CA ALA A 157 -21.79 -16.50 27.71
C ALA A 157 -21.59 -17.87 27.04
N VAL A 158 -20.36 -18.41 27.06
CA VAL A 158 -20.05 -19.75 26.53
C VAL A 158 -20.73 -20.83 27.38
N GLN A 159 -20.71 -20.70 28.70
CA GLN A 159 -21.39 -21.62 29.62
C GLN A 159 -22.91 -21.60 29.41
N ALA A 160 -23.52 -20.43 29.25
CA ALA A 160 -24.95 -20.28 28.95
C ALA A 160 -25.32 -20.94 27.60
N LEU A 161 -24.50 -20.76 26.57
CA LEU A 161 -24.70 -21.39 25.26
C LEU A 161 -24.63 -22.93 25.37
N ASN A 162 -23.64 -23.44 26.11
CA ASN A 162 -23.47 -24.87 26.31
C ASN A 162 -24.62 -25.47 27.14
N ALA A 163 -25.11 -24.76 28.15
CA ALA A 163 -26.29 -25.15 28.93
C ALA A 163 -27.55 -25.21 28.06
N SER A 164 -27.75 -24.21 27.18
CA SER A 164 -28.86 -24.21 26.21
C SER A 164 -28.80 -25.42 25.27
N LYS A 165 -27.63 -25.71 24.70
CA LYS A 165 -27.45 -26.88 23.81
C LYS A 165 -27.65 -28.20 24.55
N LYS A 166 -27.28 -28.27 25.83
CA LYS A 166 -27.53 -29.46 26.66
C LYS A 166 -29.03 -29.66 26.89
N ALA A 167 -29.76 -28.60 27.23
CA ALA A 167 -31.21 -28.66 27.39
C ALA A 167 -31.93 -29.07 26.10
N GLU A 168 -31.47 -28.61 24.93
CA GLU A 168 -31.99 -29.05 23.63
C GLU A 168 -31.77 -30.55 23.38
N ARG A 169 -30.59 -31.09 23.74
CA ARG A 169 -30.31 -32.53 23.61
C ARG A 169 -31.17 -33.37 24.56
N GLU A 170 -31.33 -32.94 25.81
CA GLU A 170 -32.19 -33.62 26.79
C GLU A 170 -33.67 -33.62 26.32
N GLN A 171 -34.15 -32.52 25.74
CA GLN A 171 -35.49 -32.49 25.13
C GLN A 171 -35.61 -33.42 23.91
N GLN A 172 -34.56 -33.56 23.10
CA GLN A 172 -34.56 -34.49 21.96
C GLN A 172 -34.49 -35.96 22.40
N GLU A 173 -33.77 -36.26 23.47
CA GLU A 173 -33.69 -37.62 24.03
C GLU A 173 -35.01 -38.03 24.68
N GLN A 174 -35.67 -37.14 25.44
CA GLN A 174 -37.02 -37.38 25.96
C GLN A 174 -38.06 -37.62 24.84
N ARG A 175 -37.90 -36.97 23.69
CA ARG A 175 -38.73 -37.21 22.49
C ARG A 175 -38.45 -38.56 21.82
N LYS A 176 -37.25 -39.14 21.98
CA LYS A 176 -36.86 -40.42 21.38
C LYS A 176 -37.18 -41.63 22.26
N SER A 177 -37.33 -41.46 23.58
CA SER A 177 -37.52 -42.56 24.53
C SER A 177 -38.97 -42.90 24.84
N THR A 178 -39.95 -42.38 24.09
CA THR A 178 -41.37 -42.76 24.26
C THR A 178 -41.73 -43.77 23.18
N PRO A 179 -41.93 -45.07 23.50
CA PRO A 179 -42.35 -46.05 22.52
C PRO A 179 -43.81 -45.81 22.14
N ASP A 180 -44.08 -45.76 20.84
CA ASP A 180 -45.42 -45.70 20.25
C ASP A 180 -46.23 -46.94 20.65
N SER A 181 -47.03 -46.82 21.71
CA SER A 181 -48.21 -47.66 21.91
C SER A 181 -49.31 -46.91 22.66
N SER A 182 -49.94 -45.97 21.98
CA SER A 182 -51.38 -45.73 22.09
C SER A 182 -51.77 -44.63 21.11
N ALA A 183 -52.70 -44.96 20.21
CA ALA A 183 -53.44 -43.99 19.43
C ALA A 183 -54.22 -43.10 20.40
N SER A 184 -53.57 -42.03 20.88
CA SER A 184 -54.23 -40.92 21.52
C SER A 184 -54.40 -39.83 20.48
N ASN A 185 -55.64 -39.39 20.29
CA ASN A 185 -55.97 -38.20 19.53
C ASN A 185 -55.17 -37.03 20.11
N VAL A 186 -54.01 -36.73 19.50
CA VAL A 186 -53.26 -35.50 19.77
C VAL A 186 -54.13 -34.37 19.25
N THR A 187 -54.96 -33.88 20.15
CA THR A 187 -55.70 -32.63 19.97
C THR A 187 -54.61 -31.58 19.80
N LYS A 188 -54.39 -31.12 18.55
CA LYS A 188 -53.54 -29.96 18.25
C LYS A 188 -54.14 -28.78 19.02
N VAL A 189 -53.66 -28.54 20.23
CA VAL A 189 -53.99 -27.34 20.99
C VAL A 189 -53.37 -26.19 20.20
N ALA A 190 -54.21 -25.48 19.45
CA ALA A 190 -53.82 -24.26 18.80
C ALA A 190 -53.29 -23.32 19.88
N LEU A 191 -52.03 -22.91 19.75
CA LEU A 191 -51.48 -21.87 20.63
C LEU A 191 -52.40 -20.64 20.54
N PRO A 192 -52.76 -20.03 21.67
CA PRO A 192 -53.62 -18.85 21.66
C PRO A 192 -52.96 -17.76 20.81
N LYS A 193 -53.77 -17.08 19.98
CA LYS A 193 -53.30 -15.95 19.16
C LYS A 193 -52.51 -14.97 20.03
N GLY A 194 -51.25 -14.74 19.68
CA GLY A 194 -50.33 -13.87 20.44
C GLY A 194 -49.26 -14.64 21.23
N SER A 195 -49.17 -15.96 21.05
CA SER A 195 -48.09 -16.78 21.60
C SER A 195 -46.70 -16.31 21.12
N LEU A 196 -45.65 -16.67 21.87
CA LEU A 196 -44.27 -16.39 21.45
C LEU A 196 -43.94 -16.96 20.06
N ALA A 197 -44.56 -18.09 19.69
CA ALA A 197 -44.43 -18.68 18.35
C ALA A 197 -45.10 -17.83 17.26
N ASP A 198 -46.27 -17.24 17.54
CA ASP A 198 -46.93 -16.33 16.60
C ASP A 198 -46.13 -15.04 16.43
N LYS A 199 -45.57 -14.51 17.52
CA LYS A 199 -44.67 -13.35 17.48
C LYS A 199 -43.39 -13.65 16.70
N ALA A 200 -42.79 -14.84 16.89
CA ALA A 200 -41.62 -15.26 16.13
C ALA A 200 -41.92 -15.39 14.62
N LYS A 201 -43.06 -15.98 14.26
CA LYS A 201 -43.52 -16.06 12.86
C LYS A 201 -43.79 -14.68 12.26
N GLN A 202 -44.40 -13.78 13.03
CA GLN A 202 -44.63 -12.40 12.61
C GLN A 202 -43.30 -11.69 12.34
N VAL A 203 -42.34 -11.76 13.28
CA VAL A 203 -41.01 -11.16 13.12
C VAL A 203 -40.28 -11.75 11.92
N GLN A 204 -40.37 -13.06 11.68
CA GLN A 204 -39.79 -13.69 10.49
C GLN A 204 -40.43 -13.16 9.20
N GLY A 205 -41.76 -12.99 9.18
CA GLY A 205 -42.45 -12.37 8.05
C GLY A 205 -42.02 -10.91 7.81
N GLU A 206 -41.82 -10.14 8.89
CA GLU A 206 -41.30 -8.77 8.82
C GLU A 206 -39.86 -8.73 8.28
N VAL A 207 -39.00 -9.67 8.69
CA VAL A 207 -37.61 -9.79 8.19
C VAL A 207 -37.61 -10.08 6.68
N GLU A 208 -38.39 -11.05 6.21
CA GLU A 208 -38.45 -11.40 4.79
C GLU A 208 -39.07 -10.27 3.95
N SER A 209 -40.06 -9.56 4.50
CA SER A 209 -40.60 -8.34 3.90
C SER A 209 -39.54 -7.25 3.78
N ALA A 210 -38.75 -7.01 4.83
CA ALA A 210 -37.66 -6.04 4.83
C ALA A 210 -36.53 -6.41 3.85
N LYS A 211 -36.17 -7.70 3.77
CA LYS A 211 -35.20 -8.19 2.76
C LYS A 211 -35.71 -7.94 1.35
N THR A 212 -36.98 -8.21 1.09
CA THR A 212 -37.61 -7.97 -0.21
C THR A 212 -37.61 -6.48 -0.55
N ASP A 213 -37.99 -5.63 0.39
CA ASP A 213 -37.98 -4.17 0.21
C ASP A 213 -36.57 -3.62 -0.07
N LEU A 214 -35.54 -4.08 0.64
CA LEU A 214 -34.15 -3.73 0.34
C LEU A 214 -33.69 -4.29 -1.01
N ARG A 215 -34.05 -5.51 -1.37
CA ARG A 215 -33.66 -6.08 -2.66
C ARG A 215 -34.24 -5.27 -3.82
N GLU A 216 -35.54 -5.06 -3.79
CA GLU A 216 -36.28 -4.43 -4.89
C GLU A 216 -36.05 -2.92 -4.94
N GLN A 217 -36.16 -2.22 -3.80
CA GLN A 217 -36.19 -0.76 -3.78
C GLN A 217 -34.82 -0.12 -3.48
N LEU A 218 -33.86 -0.89 -2.94
CA LEU A 218 -32.49 -0.41 -2.77
C LEU A 218 -31.57 -1.05 -3.83
N LEU A 219 -31.36 -2.37 -3.84
CA LEU A 219 -30.34 -2.99 -4.68
C LEU A 219 -30.70 -2.96 -6.18
N PHE A 220 -31.91 -3.35 -6.57
CA PHE A 220 -32.35 -3.31 -7.97
C PHE A 220 -32.60 -1.88 -8.48
N ALA A 221 -33.01 -0.96 -7.59
CA ALA A 221 -33.11 0.46 -7.93
C ALA A 221 -31.75 1.07 -8.29
N MET A 222 -30.63 0.54 -7.79
CA MET A 222 -29.30 0.95 -8.23
C MET A 222 -28.92 0.38 -9.61
N MET A 223 -29.58 -0.68 -10.07
CA MET A 223 -29.26 -1.35 -11.33
C MET A 223 -29.97 -0.73 -12.53
N GLN A 224 -30.11 0.60 -12.60
CA GLN A 224 -30.72 1.26 -13.75
C GLN A 224 -29.65 1.75 -14.74
N PRO A 225 -29.84 1.55 -16.05
CA PRO A 225 -28.82 1.86 -17.05
C PRO A 225 -28.53 3.35 -17.16
N GLU A 226 -29.51 4.23 -16.92
CA GLU A 226 -29.36 5.69 -16.98
C GLU A 226 -28.32 6.26 -16.00
N PHE A 227 -27.94 5.50 -14.98
CA PHE A 227 -26.95 5.92 -14.00
C PHE A 227 -25.51 5.70 -14.47
N VAL A 228 -25.30 4.96 -15.57
CA VAL A 228 -23.98 4.66 -16.11
C VAL A 228 -23.84 5.23 -17.51
N ALA A 229 -22.86 6.11 -17.72
CA ALA A 229 -22.46 6.55 -19.05
C ALA A 229 -21.00 6.15 -19.33
N GLN A 230 -20.77 5.40 -20.41
CA GLN A 230 -19.42 5.05 -20.85
C GLN A 230 -18.70 6.30 -21.38
N GLY A 231 -17.44 6.48 -20.98
CA GLY A 231 -16.56 7.51 -21.53
C GLY A 231 -15.80 7.03 -22.76
N LYS A 232 -14.92 7.89 -23.27
CA LYS A 232 -14.06 7.54 -24.42
C LYS A 232 -13.06 6.46 -24.02
N LEU A 233 -13.07 5.34 -24.74
CA LEU A 233 -12.11 4.25 -24.53
C LEU A 233 -10.68 4.69 -24.83
N SER A 234 -9.72 4.11 -24.13
CA SER A 234 -8.29 4.29 -24.43
C SER A 234 -7.53 3.00 -24.15
N VAL A 235 -6.39 2.84 -24.80
CA VAL A 235 -5.57 1.63 -24.74
C VAL A 235 -4.17 2.04 -24.32
N MET A 236 -3.58 1.29 -23.41
CA MET A 236 -2.24 1.55 -22.92
C MET A 236 -1.40 0.27 -23.07
N PRO A 237 -0.29 0.29 -23.80
CA PRO A 237 0.63 -0.83 -23.82
C PRO A 237 1.26 -1.03 -22.45
N THR A 238 1.54 -2.27 -22.10
CA THR A 238 2.23 -2.65 -20.86
C THR A 238 3.67 -3.08 -21.18
N PRO A 239 4.61 -3.00 -20.22
CA PRO A 239 6.03 -3.30 -20.46
C PRO A 239 6.31 -4.73 -20.98
N ASP A 240 5.41 -5.67 -20.76
CA ASP A 240 5.46 -7.06 -21.23
C ASP A 240 4.93 -7.23 -22.67
N GLY A 241 4.67 -6.14 -23.40
CA GLY A 241 4.17 -6.17 -24.77
C GLY A 241 2.67 -6.49 -24.87
N LYS A 242 1.94 -6.55 -23.74
CA LYS A 242 0.48 -6.66 -23.71
C LYS A 242 -0.17 -5.27 -23.70
N TYR A 243 -1.49 -5.24 -23.60
CA TYR A 243 -2.29 -4.03 -23.58
C TYR A 243 -3.24 -4.02 -22.38
N THR A 244 -3.57 -2.80 -21.94
CA THR A 244 -4.63 -2.51 -20.98
C THR A 244 -5.68 -1.65 -21.67
N LEU A 245 -6.92 -2.16 -21.76
CA LEU A 245 -8.06 -1.39 -22.19
C LEU A 245 -8.62 -0.62 -21.00
N LEU A 246 -8.57 0.71 -21.08
CA LEU A 246 -9.16 1.61 -20.11
C LEU A 246 -10.58 1.96 -20.55
N VAL A 247 -11.54 1.66 -19.68
CA VAL A 247 -12.97 1.90 -19.87
C VAL A 247 -13.42 2.95 -18.85
N PRO A 248 -13.32 4.26 -19.18
CA PRO A 248 -13.86 5.29 -18.31
C PRO A 248 -15.37 5.18 -18.24
N PHE A 249 -15.93 5.49 -17.08
CA PHE A 249 -17.38 5.57 -16.93
C PHE A 249 -17.77 6.75 -16.03
N LYS A 250 -18.99 7.22 -16.17
CA LYS A 250 -19.63 8.14 -15.24
C LYS A 250 -20.74 7.38 -14.53
N TRP A 251 -20.69 7.42 -13.21
CA TRP A 251 -21.74 6.91 -12.33
C TRP A 251 -22.41 8.08 -11.63
N GLN A 252 -23.74 8.16 -11.72
CA GLN A 252 -24.53 9.15 -11.03
C GLN A 252 -25.91 8.60 -10.70
N LEU A 253 -26.20 8.54 -9.41
CA LEU A 253 -27.38 7.94 -8.82
C LEU A 253 -28.01 8.95 -7.86
N ASP A 254 -29.34 9.08 -7.89
CA ASP A 254 -30.05 9.87 -6.89
C ASP A 254 -30.10 9.10 -5.56
N ALA A 255 -29.49 9.69 -4.53
CA ALA A 255 -29.42 9.08 -3.21
C ALA A 255 -30.75 9.15 -2.45
N ALA A 256 -31.62 10.12 -2.78
CA ALA A 256 -32.85 10.38 -2.03
C ALA A 256 -33.79 9.16 -1.95
N PRO A 257 -34.15 8.47 -3.06
CA PRO A 257 -35.00 7.28 -3.00
C PRO A 257 -34.34 6.14 -2.22
N LEU A 258 -33.03 5.94 -2.40
CA LEU A 258 -32.29 4.87 -1.72
C LEU A 258 -32.20 5.09 -0.20
N LEU A 259 -31.92 6.33 0.21
CA LEU A 259 -31.91 6.72 1.62
C LEU A 259 -33.29 6.60 2.24
N LYS A 260 -34.38 6.86 1.51
CA LYS A 260 -35.75 6.64 2.01
C LYS A 260 -35.97 5.15 2.34
N VAL A 261 -35.50 4.24 1.50
CA VAL A 261 -35.60 2.79 1.72
C VAL A 261 -34.70 2.37 2.89
N ALA A 262 -33.42 2.75 2.88
CA ALA A 262 -32.48 2.40 3.94
C ALA A 262 -32.94 2.92 5.32
N ASN A 263 -33.48 4.14 5.40
CA ASN A 263 -33.97 4.74 6.64
C ASN A 263 -35.26 4.15 7.20
N ARG A 264 -35.96 3.26 6.46
CA ARG A 264 -37.06 2.48 7.03
C ARG A 264 -36.55 1.37 7.96
N HIS A 265 -35.35 0.85 7.67
CA HIS A 265 -34.83 -0.35 8.31
C HIS A 265 -33.61 -0.11 9.21
N PHE A 266 -32.88 0.98 8.95
CA PHE A 266 -31.61 1.31 9.57
C PHE A 266 -31.52 2.79 9.98
N HIS A 267 -30.61 3.10 10.90
CA HIS A 267 -30.37 4.43 11.46
C HIS A 267 -28.88 4.63 11.81
N ASP A 268 -28.52 5.84 12.20
CA ASP A 268 -27.18 6.18 12.67
C ASP A 268 -27.01 6.02 14.20
N TYR A 269 -25.78 6.17 14.72
CA TYR A 269 -25.48 6.01 16.15
C TYR A 269 -26.29 6.88 17.13
N LYS A 270 -26.99 7.91 16.65
CA LYS A 270 -27.87 8.76 17.47
C LYS A 270 -29.34 8.47 17.23
N ASN A 271 -29.67 7.32 16.65
CA ASN A 271 -31.01 6.98 16.19
C ASN A 271 -31.58 8.02 15.20
N ARG A 272 -30.71 8.66 14.41
CA ARG A 272 -31.13 9.59 13.36
C ARG A 272 -31.18 8.86 12.04
N ARG A 273 -31.92 9.42 11.09
CA ARG A 273 -31.85 9.00 9.70
C ARG A 273 -30.41 9.02 9.21
N ILE A 274 -29.99 7.93 8.58
CA ILE A 274 -28.81 7.86 7.73
C ILE A 274 -28.88 9.03 6.75
N ALA A 275 -27.93 9.92 6.89
CA ALA A 275 -27.76 11.05 5.99
C ALA A 275 -26.84 10.66 4.85
N PHE A 276 -26.95 11.39 3.75
CA PHE A 276 -25.93 11.46 2.74
C PHE A 276 -24.66 12.06 3.32
N LYS A 277 -23.52 11.37 3.20
CA LYS A 277 -22.25 11.83 3.78
C LYS A 277 -21.13 11.51 2.80
N ASP A 278 -20.00 12.19 2.97
CA ASP A 278 -18.75 11.75 2.39
C ASP A 278 -18.39 10.38 3.00
N VAL A 279 -18.58 9.29 2.26
CA VAL A 279 -18.44 7.93 2.83
C VAL A 279 -16.97 7.55 3.00
N ILE A 280 -16.09 8.19 2.24
CA ILE A 280 -14.65 8.07 2.37
C ILE A 280 -14.11 9.41 2.86
N LYS A 281 -13.47 9.40 4.03
CA LYS A 281 -12.65 10.53 4.51
C LYS A 281 -11.43 10.67 3.61
N ALA A 282 -11.61 11.24 2.41
CA ALA A 282 -10.51 11.48 1.50
C ALA A 282 -9.51 12.47 2.14
N ASN A 283 -8.22 12.26 1.90
CA ASN A 283 -7.25 13.35 2.02
C ASN A 283 -7.77 14.52 1.18
N ARG A 284 -7.71 15.75 1.69
CA ARG A 284 -8.31 17.00 1.15
C ARG A 284 -8.13 17.29 -0.37
N ARG A 285 -7.35 16.50 -1.10
CA ARG A 285 -6.99 16.67 -2.52
C ARG A 285 -7.62 15.66 -3.48
N GLN A 286 -8.21 14.57 -2.98
CA GLN A 286 -8.89 13.57 -3.80
C GLN A 286 -10.40 13.82 -3.63
N GLY A 287 -11.12 14.05 -4.73
CA GLY A 287 -12.56 14.35 -4.68
C GLY A 287 -13.29 13.38 -3.74
N LYS A 288 -14.24 13.87 -2.97
CA LYS A 288 -14.93 13.03 -1.98
C LYS A 288 -15.98 12.19 -2.69
N PRO A 289 -15.98 10.86 -2.55
CA PRO A 289 -17.05 10.05 -3.09
C PRO A 289 -18.28 10.32 -2.25
N ASN A 290 -19.32 10.75 -2.94
CA ASN A 290 -20.60 10.98 -2.35
C ASN A 290 -21.37 9.66 -2.29
N GLY A 291 -21.98 9.38 -1.13
CA GLY A 291 -22.74 8.16 -0.91
C GLY A 291 -23.32 8.10 0.50
N PHE A 292 -23.59 6.89 0.97
CA PHE A 292 -23.91 6.66 2.38
C PHE A 292 -23.42 5.28 2.84
N GLY A 293 -23.33 5.12 4.15
CA GLY A 293 -22.93 3.87 4.79
C GLY A 293 -23.92 3.47 5.88
N ILE A 294 -24.21 2.17 5.95
CA ILE A 294 -24.98 1.53 7.03
C ILE A 294 -23.97 0.80 7.90
N SER A 295 -23.92 1.04 9.22
CA SER A 295 -22.93 0.42 10.10
C SER A 295 -23.54 -0.68 10.96
N ARG A 296 -22.80 -1.77 11.16
CA ARG A 296 -23.15 -2.89 12.05
C ARG A 296 -23.43 -2.43 13.48
N ILE A 297 -22.55 -1.58 14.03
CA ILE A 297 -22.58 -1.15 15.44
C ILE A 297 -23.92 -0.48 15.79
N TRP A 298 -24.53 0.20 14.82
CA TRP A 298 -25.78 0.93 15.02
C TRP A 298 -27.01 0.06 14.81
N ASN A 299 -26.83 -1.18 14.35
CA ASN A 299 -27.90 -2.10 14.02
C ASN A 299 -27.77 -3.41 14.83
N GLN A 300 -27.01 -3.41 15.93
CA GLN A 300 -26.83 -4.55 16.83
C GLN A 300 -26.97 -4.13 18.30
N GLY A 301 -27.41 -5.07 19.15
CA GLY A 301 -27.55 -4.86 20.60
C GLY A 301 -28.58 -3.78 20.96
N GLU A 302 -28.27 -3.00 21.99
CA GLU A 302 -29.13 -1.92 22.52
C GLU A 302 -29.39 -0.79 21.52
N HIS A 303 -28.62 -0.72 20.45
CA HIS A 303 -28.79 0.28 19.41
C HIS A 303 -29.73 -0.15 18.29
N GLN A 304 -30.29 -1.36 18.30
CA GLN A 304 -31.27 -1.78 17.30
C GLN A 304 -32.56 -0.96 17.39
N ASN A 305 -33.00 -0.39 16.27
CA ASN A 305 -34.29 0.29 16.17
C ASN A 305 -35.41 -0.72 15.88
N ASN A 306 -35.14 -1.71 15.02
CA ASN A 306 -36.02 -2.85 14.81
C ASN A 306 -35.35 -4.13 15.36
N PRO A 307 -36.12 -5.08 15.91
CA PRO A 307 -35.58 -6.33 16.46
C PRO A 307 -34.84 -7.19 15.42
N TYR A 308 -35.07 -6.94 14.13
CA TYR A 308 -34.44 -7.64 13.02
C TYR A 308 -33.32 -6.86 12.31
N SER A 309 -32.98 -5.64 12.73
CA SER A 309 -32.00 -4.80 12.02
C SER A 309 -30.62 -5.46 11.92
N ALA A 310 -30.23 -6.28 12.91
CA ALA A 310 -28.96 -7.03 12.87
C ALA A 310 -28.95 -8.09 11.78
N ASP A 311 -29.98 -8.93 11.74
CA ASP A 311 -30.08 -10.02 10.77
C ASP A 311 -30.19 -9.45 9.35
N LEU A 312 -30.94 -8.37 9.21
CA LEU A 312 -31.08 -7.65 7.96
C LEU A 312 -29.76 -7.02 7.49
N PHE A 313 -28.99 -6.46 8.41
CA PHE A 313 -27.65 -5.96 8.11
C PHE A 313 -26.70 -7.09 7.67
N GLN A 314 -26.69 -8.21 8.40
CA GLN A 314 -25.88 -9.38 8.06
C GLN A 314 -26.27 -9.99 6.70
N TRP A 315 -27.54 -9.92 6.33
CA TRP A 315 -28.00 -10.29 5.01
C TRP A 315 -27.55 -9.28 3.94
N LEU A 316 -27.61 -7.98 4.24
CA LEU A 316 -27.25 -6.92 3.29
C LEU A 316 -25.76 -6.92 2.96
N VAL A 317 -24.87 -7.06 3.94
CA VAL A 317 -23.41 -7.06 3.72
C VAL A 317 -22.90 -8.19 2.83
N LYS A 318 -23.67 -9.27 2.71
CA LYS A 318 -23.39 -10.37 1.78
C LYS A 318 -23.64 -10.02 0.32
N HIS A 319 -24.27 -8.86 0.04
CA HIS A 319 -24.51 -8.39 -1.32
C HIS A 319 -23.36 -7.54 -1.82
N GLN A 320 -23.14 -7.62 -3.13
CA GLN A 320 -22.15 -6.83 -3.84
C GLN A 320 -22.75 -6.38 -5.16
N LEU A 321 -22.75 -5.07 -5.41
CA LEU A 321 -23.07 -4.51 -6.71
C LEU A 321 -21.79 -4.01 -7.36
N ALA A 322 -21.50 -4.53 -8.55
CA ALA A 322 -20.33 -4.17 -9.33
C ALA A 322 -20.72 -3.68 -10.73
N LEU A 323 -19.93 -2.75 -11.26
CA LEU A 323 -19.87 -2.48 -12.69
C LEU A 323 -18.71 -3.29 -13.28
N GLU A 324 -19.03 -4.27 -14.12
CA GLU A 324 -18.09 -5.19 -14.74
C GLU A 324 -17.87 -4.81 -16.21
N ALA A 325 -16.61 -4.77 -16.63
CA ALA A 325 -16.19 -4.67 -18.01
C ALA A 325 -15.58 -6.01 -18.43
N SER A 326 -16.11 -6.59 -19.50
CA SER A 326 -15.62 -7.83 -20.12
C SER A 326 -15.16 -7.55 -21.53
N PHE A 327 -13.95 -7.98 -21.88
CA PHE A 327 -13.39 -7.85 -23.22
C PHE A 327 -12.43 -9.02 -23.52
N ALA A 328 -12.66 -9.73 -24.63
CA ALA A 328 -11.84 -10.86 -25.08
C ALA A 328 -11.55 -11.93 -24.01
N GLY A 329 -12.55 -12.24 -23.17
CA GLY A 329 -12.45 -13.19 -22.06
C GLY A 329 -11.73 -12.68 -20.81
N GLN A 330 -11.27 -11.43 -20.82
CA GLN A 330 -10.74 -10.74 -19.64
C GLN A 330 -11.84 -9.90 -18.98
N HIS A 331 -11.84 -9.88 -17.65
CA HIS A 331 -12.85 -9.19 -16.85
C HIS A 331 -12.17 -8.25 -15.86
N ALA A 332 -12.73 -7.06 -15.69
CA ALA A 332 -12.37 -6.15 -14.63
C ALA A 332 -13.65 -5.54 -14.05
N GLN A 333 -13.64 -5.20 -12.76
CA GLN A 333 -14.83 -4.65 -12.12
C GLN A 333 -14.49 -3.49 -11.19
N VAL A 334 -15.52 -2.70 -10.93
CA VAL A 334 -15.52 -1.66 -9.91
C VAL A 334 -16.75 -1.85 -9.02
N LEU A 335 -16.55 -1.82 -7.71
CA LEU A 335 -17.64 -1.97 -6.75
C LEU A 335 -18.37 -0.65 -6.53
N LEU A 336 -19.70 -0.72 -6.60
CA LEU A 336 -20.62 0.41 -6.39
C LEU A 336 -21.32 0.30 -5.04
N ALA A 337 -21.54 -0.93 -4.57
CA ALA A 337 -21.98 -1.23 -3.21
C ALA A 337 -21.37 -2.54 -2.70
N LEU A 338 -20.89 -2.55 -1.45
CA LEU A 338 -20.42 -3.78 -0.78
C LEU A 338 -20.42 -3.64 0.74
N GLY A 339 -20.40 -4.78 1.43
CA GLY A 339 -19.92 -4.89 2.81
C GLY A 339 -18.41 -4.61 2.89
N GLN A 340 -18.00 -3.81 3.86
CA GLN A 340 -16.61 -3.41 4.09
C GLN A 340 -16.20 -3.63 5.54
N ASP A 341 -14.94 -4.02 5.70
CA ASP A 341 -14.23 -4.00 6.97
C ASP A 341 -13.89 -2.56 7.34
N CYS A 342 -14.21 -2.15 8.57
CA CYS A 342 -13.85 -0.84 9.06
C CYS A 342 -12.33 -0.73 9.26
N PHE A 343 -11.66 0.06 8.42
CA PHE A 343 -10.22 0.33 8.56
C PHE A 343 -9.96 1.42 9.62
N GLY A 344 -9.55 0.97 10.79
CA GLY A 344 -9.06 1.80 11.89
C GLY A 344 -9.15 1.04 13.21
N GLY A 345 -8.16 1.19 14.10
CA GLY A 345 -8.05 0.44 15.38
C GLY A 345 -9.18 0.63 16.40
N ARG A 346 -10.35 1.16 15.98
CA ARG A 346 -11.59 1.19 16.77
C ARG A 346 -12.51 0.02 16.46
N CYS A 347 -12.29 -0.71 15.35
CA CYS A 347 -13.08 -1.87 14.99
C CYS A 347 -12.18 -3.09 15.10
N ASN A 348 -12.48 -3.97 16.07
CA ASN A 348 -11.66 -5.10 16.51
C ASN A 348 -11.56 -6.26 15.47
N SER A 349 -11.24 -5.95 14.21
CA SER A 349 -10.92 -6.94 13.17
C SER A 349 -12.02 -7.97 12.86
N LYS A 350 -13.29 -7.66 13.15
CA LYS A 350 -14.43 -8.50 12.77
C LYS A 350 -14.98 -7.95 11.46
N GLY A 351 -14.66 -8.56 10.33
CA GLY A 351 -15.05 -8.06 9.01
C GLY A 351 -16.55 -7.80 8.82
N ASP A 352 -16.91 -7.01 7.81
CA ASP A 352 -18.25 -6.53 7.43
C ASP A 352 -18.94 -5.55 8.41
N ASP A 353 -18.22 -4.54 8.90
CA ASP A 353 -18.76 -3.57 9.87
C ASP A 353 -19.57 -2.42 9.23
N GLN A 354 -19.51 -2.27 7.91
CA GLN A 354 -20.27 -1.25 7.18
C GLN A 354 -20.69 -1.74 5.79
N PHE A 355 -21.94 -1.51 5.40
CA PHE A 355 -22.36 -1.60 4.00
C PHE A 355 -22.30 -0.21 3.38
N THR A 356 -21.51 -0.04 2.33
CA THR A 356 -21.30 1.26 1.67
C THR A 356 -21.98 1.28 0.31
N VAL A 357 -22.69 2.38 0.02
CA VAL A 357 -23.28 2.68 -1.29
C VAL A 357 -22.64 3.94 -1.85
N LEU A 358 -22.09 3.84 -3.06
CA LEU A 358 -21.58 4.98 -3.83
C LEU A 358 -22.68 5.51 -4.75
N THR A 359 -22.91 6.82 -4.74
CA THR A 359 -23.95 7.44 -5.60
C THR A 359 -23.39 8.36 -6.67
N LYS A 360 -22.11 8.73 -6.57
CA LYS A 360 -21.45 9.52 -7.61
C LYS A 360 -20.03 9.01 -7.81
N HIS A 361 -19.61 8.94 -9.08
CA HIS A 361 -18.23 8.61 -9.42
C HIS A 361 -17.25 9.59 -8.77
N LEU A 362 -16.09 9.03 -8.43
CA LEU A 362 -14.89 9.79 -8.19
C LEU A 362 -14.29 10.20 -9.53
N GLY A 363 -13.68 11.39 -9.61
CA GLY A 363 -12.83 11.75 -10.75
C GLY A 363 -11.77 10.67 -11.03
N GLN A 364 -11.10 10.75 -12.18
CA GLN A 364 -10.29 9.73 -12.87
C GLN A 364 -9.28 8.87 -12.04
N ARG A 365 -9.06 9.11 -10.74
CA ARG A 365 -8.05 8.40 -9.94
C ARG A 365 -8.31 8.25 -8.44
N SER A 366 -9.54 8.31 -7.96
CA SER A 366 -9.73 7.94 -6.55
C SER A 366 -10.06 6.44 -6.46
N PRO A 367 -9.32 5.66 -5.65
CA PRO A 367 -9.68 4.27 -5.39
C PRO A 367 -11.10 4.26 -4.84
N LEU A 368 -12.00 3.62 -5.57
CA LEU A 368 -13.34 3.37 -5.08
C LEU A 368 -13.17 2.31 -3.99
N LEU A 369 -13.52 2.67 -2.76
CA LEU A 369 -13.68 1.72 -1.65
C LEU A 369 -12.41 0.95 -1.24
N ASN A 370 -11.36 1.58 -0.70
CA ASN A 370 -10.18 0.91 -0.09
C ASN A 370 -9.42 -0.13 -0.95
N TYR A 371 -9.83 -0.40 -2.19
CA TYR A 371 -9.21 -1.33 -3.13
C TYR A 371 -8.56 -0.58 -4.29
N LYS A 372 -7.68 -1.24 -5.06
CA LYS A 372 -6.97 -0.70 -6.24
C LYS A 372 -7.91 -0.35 -7.42
N GLU A 373 -9.22 -0.39 -7.20
CA GLU A 373 -10.25 -0.16 -8.21
C GLU A 373 -10.33 1.32 -8.55
N ALA A 374 -9.93 1.67 -9.77
CA ALA A 374 -9.97 3.03 -10.29
C ALA A 374 -11.03 3.15 -11.38
N ASN A 375 -11.55 4.35 -11.59
CA ASN A 375 -12.20 4.73 -12.83
C ASN A 375 -11.15 5.47 -13.66
N PRO A 376 -10.68 4.97 -14.81
CA PRO A 376 -11.30 3.95 -15.65
C PRO A 376 -11.14 2.52 -15.15
N ILE A 377 -12.13 1.67 -15.46
CA ILE A 377 -12.00 0.22 -15.31
C ILE A 377 -10.88 -0.23 -16.27
N ALA A 378 -9.89 -0.94 -15.75
CA ALA A 378 -8.71 -1.36 -16.53
C ALA A 378 -8.77 -2.86 -16.80
N VAL A 379 -9.07 -3.25 -18.04
CA VAL A 379 -8.99 -4.64 -18.50
C VAL A 379 -7.56 -4.89 -18.98
N THR A 380 -6.75 -5.49 -18.12
CA THR A 380 -5.29 -5.69 -18.33
C THR A 380 -4.97 -7.01 -19.01
N GLY A 381 -3.73 -7.16 -19.50
CA GLY A 381 -3.20 -8.44 -19.96
C GLY A 381 -3.69 -8.88 -21.34
N LEU A 382 -4.19 -7.95 -22.14
CA LEU A 382 -4.71 -8.23 -23.48
C LEU A 382 -3.55 -8.42 -24.48
N SER A 383 -3.51 -9.55 -25.17
CA SER A 383 -2.59 -9.74 -26.30
C SER A 383 -3.05 -8.95 -27.53
N LEU A 384 -2.12 -8.66 -28.44
CA LEU A 384 -2.45 -7.98 -29.71
C LEU A 384 -3.51 -8.76 -30.52
N ASN A 385 -3.49 -10.09 -30.47
CA ASN A 385 -4.47 -10.93 -31.14
C ASN A 385 -5.87 -10.81 -30.51
N GLN A 386 -5.96 -10.80 -29.18
CA GLN A 386 -7.24 -10.58 -28.47
C GLN A 386 -7.81 -9.20 -28.77
N VAL A 387 -6.93 -8.19 -28.81
CA VAL A 387 -7.26 -6.83 -29.21
C VAL A 387 -7.83 -6.82 -30.64
N ASN A 388 -7.16 -7.45 -31.59
CA ASN A 388 -7.57 -7.46 -33.01
C ASN A 388 -8.69 -8.46 -33.35
N SER A 389 -9.15 -9.27 -32.39
CA SER A 389 -10.11 -10.36 -32.64
C SER A 389 -11.52 -9.90 -32.99
N GLY A 390 -11.80 -8.60 -32.99
CA GLY A 390 -13.15 -8.06 -33.16
C GLY A 390 -14.05 -8.31 -31.95
N ALA A 391 -13.48 -8.68 -30.80
CA ALA A 391 -14.22 -8.87 -29.56
C ALA A 391 -15.01 -7.59 -29.19
N GLU A 392 -16.21 -7.77 -28.68
CA GLU A 392 -17.04 -6.66 -28.18
C GLU A 392 -16.71 -6.37 -26.71
N LEU A 393 -16.71 -5.09 -26.35
CA LEU A 393 -16.68 -4.67 -24.95
C LEU A 393 -18.10 -4.76 -24.39
N THR A 394 -18.26 -5.57 -23.35
CA THR A 394 -19.52 -5.69 -22.62
C THR A 394 -19.38 -5.00 -21.27
N LEU A 395 -20.24 -4.00 -21.03
CA LEU A 395 -20.42 -3.42 -19.71
C LEU A 395 -21.66 -4.01 -19.05
N SER A 396 -21.56 -4.41 -17.78
CA SER A 396 -22.67 -5.00 -17.04
C SER A 396 -22.72 -4.49 -15.60
N LEU A 397 -23.91 -4.16 -15.11
CA LEU A 397 -24.16 -4.08 -13.67
C LEU A 397 -24.46 -5.49 -13.17
N VAL A 398 -23.70 -5.97 -12.19
CA VAL A 398 -23.83 -7.33 -11.66
C VAL A 398 -24.06 -7.25 -10.16
N LEU A 399 -25.20 -7.77 -9.72
CA LEU A 399 -25.53 -7.93 -8.31
C LEU A 399 -25.28 -9.39 -7.90
N ARG A 400 -24.45 -9.56 -6.87
CA ARG A 400 -24.10 -10.86 -6.29
C ARG A 400 -24.55 -10.96 -4.84
N HIS A 401 -24.83 -12.17 -4.36
CA HIS A 401 -25.00 -12.51 -2.96
C HIS A 401 -24.11 -13.69 -2.61
N GLN A 402 -23.23 -13.51 -1.63
CA GLN A 402 -22.24 -14.53 -1.25
C GLN A 402 -21.40 -15.04 -2.44
N GLY A 403 -21.12 -14.16 -3.41
CA GLY A 403 -20.37 -14.48 -4.63
C GLY A 403 -21.22 -15.00 -5.79
N GLU A 404 -22.45 -15.45 -5.54
CA GLU A 404 -23.36 -15.94 -6.58
C GLU A 404 -24.08 -14.80 -7.29
N GLU A 405 -24.14 -14.83 -8.62
CA GLU A 405 -24.85 -13.84 -9.43
C GLU A 405 -26.36 -13.99 -9.25
N ILE A 406 -27.01 -12.94 -8.74
CA ILE A 406 -28.47 -12.88 -8.62
C ILE A 406 -29.08 -12.22 -9.87
N ARG A 407 -28.43 -11.14 -10.34
CA ARG A 407 -28.96 -10.33 -11.44
C ARG A 407 -27.81 -9.67 -12.20
N ARG A 408 -27.94 -9.65 -13.53
CA ARG A 408 -27.06 -8.94 -14.44
C ARG A 408 -27.88 -8.06 -15.36
N LEU A 409 -27.42 -6.82 -15.55
CA LEU A 409 -27.94 -5.90 -16.54
C LEU A 409 -26.81 -5.46 -17.46
N THR A 410 -26.88 -5.85 -18.73
CA THR A 410 -25.95 -5.41 -19.76
C THR A 410 -26.27 -3.98 -20.18
N LEU A 411 -25.27 -3.10 -20.16
CA LEU A 411 -25.38 -1.67 -20.44
C LEU A 411 -24.98 -1.30 -21.87
N SER A 412 -24.10 -2.08 -22.50
CA SER A 412 -23.66 -1.79 -23.87
C SER A 412 -24.77 -2.14 -24.87
N LYS A 413 -25.00 -1.24 -25.84
CA LYS A 413 -25.58 -1.65 -27.11
C LYS A 413 -24.52 -2.49 -27.82
N GLN A 414 -24.85 -3.72 -28.19
CA GLN A 414 -24.06 -4.49 -29.16
C GLN A 414 -23.80 -3.61 -30.39
N GLY A 415 -22.56 -3.52 -30.88
CA GLY A 415 -22.35 -3.15 -32.28
C GLY A 415 -21.51 -1.92 -32.65
N GLU A 416 -20.63 -1.37 -31.82
CA GLU A 416 -19.50 -0.61 -32.38
C GLU A 416 -18.20 -1.37 -32.11
N ALA A 417 -17.71 -2.05 -33.15
CA ALA A 417 -16.37 -2.62 -33.15
C ALA A 417 -15.39 -1.54 -32.75
N ILE A 418 -14.59 -1.81 -31.71
CA ILE A 418 -13.58 -0.88 -31.24
C ILE A 418 -12.57 -0.69 -32.38
N ASP A 419 -12.46 0.53 -32.91
CA ASP A 419 -11.44 0.86 -33.91
C ASP A 419 -10.07 0.91 -33.24
N TRP A 420 -9.44 -0.26 -33.18
CA TRP A 420 -8.14 -0.45 -32.57
C TRP A 420 -7.05 0.33 -33.28
N GLN A 421 -7.11 0.48 -34.60
CA GLN A 421 -6.13 1.26 -35.34
C GLN A 421 -6.22 2.75 -34.97
N ALA A 422 -7.43 3.28 -34.77
CA ALA A 422 -7.59 4.64 -34.25
C ALA A 422 -7.09 4.81 -32.80
N LEU A 423 -7.16 3.76 -31.98
CA LEU A 423 -6.73 3.79 -30.57
C LEU A 423 -5.23 3.54 -30.38
N THR A 424 -4.61 2.66 -31.17
CA THR A 424 -3.18 2.30 -31.06
C THR A 424 -2.30 3.08 -32.03
N GLY A 425 -2.79 3.41 -33.22
CA GLY A 425 -2.01 3.97 -34.34
C GLY A 425 -1.42 5.36 -34.11
N LYS A 426 -2.03 6.19 -33.26
CA LYS A 426 -1.46 7.50 -32.88
C LYS A 426 -0.53 7.43 -31.67
N GLY A 427 -0.70 6.47 -30.78
CA GLY A 427 0.04 6.38 -29.53
C GLY A 427 1.36 5.63 -29.66
N GLN A 428 1.39 4.55 -30.43
CA GLN A 428 2.58 3.70 -30.56
C GLN A 428 3.71 4.39 -31.32
N THR A 429 3.38 5.16 -32.36
CA THR A 429 4.35 6.00 -33.08
C THR A 429 4.85 7.14 -32.21
N GLN A 430 3.97 7.82 -31.46
CA GLN A 430 4.39 8.90 -30.57
C GLN A 430 5.25 8.41 -29.40
N TRP A 431 4.92 7.27 -28.80
CA TRP A 431 5.74 6.68 -27.73
C TRP A 431 7.09 6.20 -28.26
N GLN A 432 7.13 5.57 -29.43
CA GLN A 432 8.40 5.15 -30.05
C GLN A 432 9.27 6.36 -30.36
N GLN A 433 8.71 7.37 -31.04
CA GLN A 433 9.39 8.66 -31.27
C GLN A 433 9.83 9.32 -29.95
N ALA A 434 9.00 9.23 -28.90
CA ALA A 434 9.33 9.74 -27.59
C ALA A 434 10.56 9.03 -26.99
N THR A 435 10.60 7.71 -27.13
CA THR A 435 11.68 6.84 -26.67
C THR A 435 12.95 7.07 -27.47
N ASP A 436 12.87 7.14 -28.80
CA ASP A 436 14.00 7.37 -29.69
C ASP A 436 14.66 8.71 -29.36
N THR A 437 13.87 9.77 -29.20
CA THR A 437 14.43 11.07 -28.81
C THR A 437 14.93 11.09 -27.36
N LEU A 438 14.30 10.37 -26.43
CA LEU A 438 14.86 10.24 -25.08
C LEU A 438 16.26 9.63 -25.15
N ASN A 439 16.43 8.59 -25.97
CA ASN A 439 17.70 7.93 -26.17
C ASN A 439 18.71 8.86 -26.86
N GLU A 440 18.32 9.57 -27.91
CA GLU A 440 19.21 10.44 -28.70
C GLU A 440 19.55 11.76 -28.00
N GLN A 441 18.55 12.51 -27.53
CA GLN A 441 18.73 13.86 -26.99
C GLN A 441 19.09 13.88 -25.50
N VAL A 442 18.70 12.86 -24.74
CA VAL A 442 19.02 12.79 -23.30
C VAL A 442 20.18 11.83 -23.08
N VAL A 443 19.98 10.53 -23.31
CA VAL A 443 20.96 9.51 -22.90
C VAL A 443 22.25 9.59 -23.72
N ALA A 444 22.17 9.63 -25.05
CA ALA A 444 23.34 9.72 -25.91
C ALA A 444 24.08 11.07 -25.75
N THR A 445 23.35 12.17 -25.52
CA THR A 445 23.98 13.46 -25.20
C THR A 445 24.79 13.40 -23.91
N ILE A 446 24.26 12.77 -22.84
CA ILE A 446 25.03 12.58 -21.61
C ILE A 446 26.27 11.71 -21.89
N LYS A 447 26.14 10.61 -22.63
CA LYS A 447 27.29 9.71 -22.89
C LYS A 447 28.38 10.34 -23.76
N GLN A 448 28.00 11.05 -24.82
CA GLN A 448 28.92 11.52 -25.84
C GLN A 448 29.46 12.93 -25.59
N GLN A 449 28.71 13.76 -24.86
CA GLN A 449 29.03 15.18 -24.70
C GLN A 449 29.38 15.57 -23.25
N THR A 450 29.44 14.60 -22.33
CA THR A 450 29.99 14.84 -21.00
C THR A 450 31.51 14.94 -21.08
N GLN A 451 32.05 16.05 -20.62
CA GLN A 451 33.49 16.24 -20.43
C GLN A 451 33.86 15.75 -19.04
N LEU A 452 34.89 14.90 -18.96
CA LEU A 452 35.44 14.39 -17.71
C LEU A 452 36.84 14.98 -17.49
N THR A 453 37.16 15.27 -16.23
CA THR A 453 38.51 15.59 -15.78
C THR A 453 38.83 14.70 -14.60
N ILE A 454 39.90 13.93 -14.72
CA ILE A 454 40.39 13.04 -13.68
C ILE A 454 41.45 13.81 -12.88
N GLY A 455 41.27 13.90 -11.57
CA GLY A 455 42.23 14.51 -10.65
C GLY A 455 43.31 13.52 -10.21
N ASP A 456 44.21 13.99 -9.36
CA ASP A 456 45.27 13.14 -8.80
C ASP A 456 44.66 11.99 -7.98
N ILE A 457 45.09 10.76 -8.29
CA ILE A 457 44.58 9.55 -7.65
C ILE A 457 45.13 9.48 -6.22
N GLU A 458 44.24 9.37 -5.25
CA GLU A 458 44.60 9.12 -3.85
C GLU A 458 44.60 7.61 -3.59
N ILE A 459 45.73 7.08 -3.10
CA ILE A 459 45.86 5.68 -2.70
C ILE A 459 45.73 5.62 -1.18
N ARG A 460 44.77 4.84 -0.68
CA ARG A 460 44.56 4.63 0.76
C ARG A 460 44.81 3.16 1.09
N PRO A 461 45.67 2.83 2.08
CA PRO A 461 45.85 1.44 2.49
C PRO A 461 44.52 0.91 3.03
N ALA A 462 44.04 -0.20 2.47
CA ALA A 462 42.90 -0.94 3.00
C ALA A 462 43.38 -2.00 4.00
N ASP A 463 44.43 -2.74 3.62
CA ASP A 463 45.17 -3.69 4.47
C ASP A 463 46.64 -3.84 4.01
N ASP A 464 47.38 -4.80 4.57
CA ASP A 464 48.80 -5.05 4.26
C ASP A 464 49.07 -5.43 2.79
N ARG A 465 48.06 -5.89 2.05
CA ARG A 465 48.17 -6.41 0.68
C ARG A 465 47.33 -5.64 -0.33
N HIS A 466 46.39 -4.81 0.11
CA HIS A 466 45.45 -4.09 -0.74
C HIS A 466 45.35 -2.61 -0.38
N SER A 467 45.04 -1.79 -1.38
CA SER A 467 44.73 -0.38 -1.23
C SER A 467 43.46 -0.01 -1.97
N ASP A 468 42.73 0.97 -1.44
CA ASP A 468 41.63 1.61 -2.12
C ASP A 468 42.16 2.76 -2.98
N LEU A 469 41.69 2.82 -4.23
CA LEU A 469 41.98 3.93 -5.14
C LEU A 469 40.81 4.90 -5.13
N LEU A 470 41.03 6.11 -4.62
CA LEU A 470 40.08 7.20 -4.76
C LEU A 470 40.49 8.01 -5.97
N VAL A 471 39.65 7.99 -6.98
CA VAL A 471 39.86 8.66 -8.27
C VAL A 471 38.94 9.87 -8.32
N PRO A 472 39.43 11.10 -8.06
CA PRO A 472 38.62 12.29 -8.13
C PRO A 472 38.18 12.53 -9.58
N ILE A 473 36.89 12.69 -9.81
CA ILE A 473 36.31 12.97 -11.12
C ILE A 473 35.51 14.26 -11.04
N SER A 474 35.83 15.19 -11.92
CA SER A 474 34.96 16.33 -12.22
C SER A 474 34.31 16.13 -13.57
N TRP A 475 33.05 16.54 -13.70
CA TRP A 475 32.32 16.45 -14.97
C TRP A 475 31.51 17.69 -15.26
N THR A 476 31.29 17.94 -16.55
CA THR A 476 30.36 18.95 -17.06
C THR A 476 29.69 18.43 -18.33
N MET A 477 28.37 18.60 -18.45
CA MET A 477 27.61 18.20 -19.63
C MET A 477 26.71 19.34 -20.15
N PRO A 478 26.39 19.37 -21.45
CA PRO A 478 25.50 20.38 -22.02
C PRO A 478 24.06 20.18 -21.53
N HIS A 479 23.51 21.21 -20.89
CA HIS A 479 22.18 21.12 -20.27
C HIS A 479 21.03 21.34 -21.27
N LYS A 480 21.21 22.21 -22.27
CA LYS A 480 20.12 22.60 -23.19
C LYS A 480 19.50 21.42 -23.96
N PRO A 481 20.26 20.56 -24.65
CA PRO A 481 19.68 19.44 -25.41
C PRO A 481 18.95 18.44 -24.49
N ILE A 482 19.54 18.18 -23.32
CA ILE A 482 18.95 17.31 -22.29
C ILE A 482 17.62 17.90 -21.80
N LEU A 483 17.60 19.18 -21.45
CA LEU A 483 16.40 19.85 -20.97
C LEU A 483 15.33 19.94 -22.06
N ASP A 484 15.69 20.19 -23.32
CA ASP A 484 14.76 20.22 -24.45
C ASP A 484 14.12 18.83 -24.66
N GLY A 485 14.92 17.76 -24.63
CA GLY A 485 14.43 16.38 -24.71
C GLY A 485 13.49 16.02 -23.56
N LEU A 486 13.85 16.33 -22.31
CA LEU A 486 13.00 16.09 -21.15
C LEU A 486 11.71 16.94 -21.19
N ASN A 487 11.83 18.22 -21.53
CA ASN A 487 10.72 19.16 -21.57
C ASN A 487 9.71 18.87 -22.66
N ARG A 488 9.99 17.98 -23.61
CA ARG A 488 9.00 17.58 -24.60
C ARG A 488 7.93 16.67 -24.01
N ASP A 489 8.36 15.69 -23.22
CA ASP A 489 7.52 14.56 -22.80
C ASP A 489 7.30 14.48 -21.28
N PHE A 490 8.05 15.26 -20.50
CA PHE A 490 7.92 15.37 -19.06
C PHE A 490 7.69 16.82 -18.62
N HIS A 491 7.26 16.99 -17.37
CA HIS A 491 7.22 18.27 -16.68
C HIS A 491 7.56 18.12 -15.19
N THR A 492 7.76 19.26 -14.54
CA THR A 492 7.97 19.34 -13.09
C THR A 492 6.67 19.10 -12.32
N TYR A 493 6.74 18.92 -10.98
CA TYR A 493 5.57 18.80 -10.11
C TYR A 493 4.50 19.91 -10.30
N ASN A 494 4.93 21.13 -10.61
CA ASN A 494 4.05 22.28 -10.85
C ASN A 494 3.57 22.38 -12.30
N ARG A 495 3.75 21.33 -13.12
CA ARG A 495 3.47 21.31 -14.57
C ARG A 495 4.25 22.35 -15.39
N GLY A 496 5.33 22.87 -14.83
CA GLY A 496 6.26 23.76 -15.54
C GLY A 496 7.37 22.98 -16.25
N HIS A 497 8.12 23.69 -17.08
CA HIS A 497 9.32 23.15 -17.72
C HIS A 497 10.45 22.94 -16.69
N PHE A 498 11.27 21.93 -16.92
CA PHE A 498 12.56 21.79 -16.27
C PHE A 498 13.47 22.93 -16.72
N VAL A 499 14.16 23.52 -15.74
CA VAL A 499 15.13 24.58 -15.95
C VAL A 499 16.47 24.15 -15.38
N TYR A 500 17.54 24.67 -15.95
CA TYR A 500 18.88 24.50 -15.40
C TYR A 500 18.93 25.24 -14.06
N GLN A 501 18.98 24.49 -12.96
CA GLN A 501 18.97 25.06 -11.62
C GLN A 501 19.84 24.24 -10.68
N GLN A 502 20.31 24.92 -9.63
CA GLN A 502 21.05 24.29 -8.56
C GLN A 502 20.06 23.63 -7.59
N LEU A 503 20.11 22.31 -7.47
CA LEU A 503 19.27 21.58 -6.52
C LEU A 503 19.97 21.54 -5.17
N GLN A 504 19.32 22.12 -4.15
CA GLN A 504 19.72 21.93 -2.76
C GLN A 504 19.05 20.66 -2.22
N GLU A 505 19.76 19.54 -2.30
CA GLU A 505 19.33 18.32 -1.61
C GLU A 505 19.59 18.45 -0.11
N ARG A 506 18.53 18.68 0.68
CA ARG A 506 18.63 18.76 2.16
C ARG A 506 18.86 17.41 2.85
N GLY A 507 19.29 16.37 2.13
CA GLY A 507 19.39 14.99 2.63
C GLY A 507 20.80 14.50 2.92
N PHE A 508 21.83 15.15 2.38
CA PHE A 508 23.21 14.77 2.59
C PHE A 508 23.80 15.65 3.70
N GLY A 509 24.53 15.04 4.64
CA GLY A 509 25.20 15.74 5.75
C GLY A 509 26.21 16.83 5.33
N GLN A 510 26.32 17.11 4.03
CA GLN A 510 26.95 18.28 3.44
C GLN A 510 25.99 18.91 2.43
N LYS A 511 25.79 20.24 2.50
CA LYS A 511 25.08 21.03 1.48
C LYS A 511 25.84 20.95 0.16
N ARG A 512 25.67 19.88 -0.61
CA ARG A 512 26.19 19.80 -1.98
C ARG A 512 25.13 20.37 -2.89
N SER A 513 25.44 21.54 -3.43
CA SER A 513 24.60 22.27 -4.35
C SER A 513 25.07 21.92 -5.77
N ALA A 514 24.50 20.87 -6.34
CA ALA A 514 24.81 20.44 -7.71
C ALA A 514 23.81 21.05 -8.70
N TRP A 515 24.30 21.41 -9.88
CA TRP A 515 23.42 21.77 -11.00
C TRP A 515 22.83 20.47 -11.54
N ALA A 516 21.52 20.29 -11.37
CA ALA A 516 20.87 19.03 -11.67
C ALA A 516 19.40 19.23 -12.02
N VAL A 517 18.84 18.24 -12.70
CA VAL A 517 17.40 18.12 -12.92
C VAL A 517 16.87 16.84 -12.30
N LYS A 518 15.64 16.91 -11.80
CA LYS A 518 14.93 15.81 -11.17
C LYS A 518 13.62 15.55 -11.89
N VAL A 519 13.49 14.39 -12.52
CA VAL A 519 12.25 13.94 -13.14
C VAL A 519 11.51 13.09 -12.11
N GLU A 520 10.37 13.57 -11.64
CA GLU A 520 9.60 12.87 -10.60
C GLU A 520 8.54 11.99 -11.24
N LYS A 521 8.49 10.71 -10.85
CA LYS A 521 7.44 9.77 -11.23
C LYS A 521 6.06 10.31 -10.91
N TYR A 522 5.88 10.90 -9.73
CA TYR A 522 4.59 11.44 -9.32
C TYR A 522 4.11 12.62 -10.19
N ALA A 523 5.04 13.43 -10.71
CA ALA A 523 4.70 14.52 -11.63
C ALA A 523 4.31 13.98 -13.02
N ASN A 524 4.84 12.82 -13.41
CA ASN A 524 4.69 12.26 -14.75
C ASN A 524 3.87 10.97 -14.79
N SER A 525 3.15 10.67 -13.71
CA SER A 525 2.22 9.54 -13.60
C SER A 525 0.78 9.99 -13.44
N GLY A 526 -0.12 9.11 -13.83
CA GLY A 526 -1.05 9.51 -14.88
C GLY A 526 -2.28 10.45 -14.76
N GLU A 527 -2.63 11.18 -13.69
CA GLU A 527 -3.46 12.42 -13.93
C GLU A 527 -2.56 13.66 -14.12
N ARG A 528 -1.31 13.50 -13.71
CA ARG A 528 -0.30 14.54 -13.82
C ARG A 528 0.57 14.33 -15.03
N LYS A 529 0.60 13.16 -15.65
CA LYS A 529 1.36 12.91 -16.89
C LYS A 529 1.13 14.03 -17.92
N LYS A 530 2.22 14.49 -18.53
CA LYS A 530 2.19 15.52 -19.57
C LYS A 530 1.59 14.99 -20.87
N ARG A 531 1.96 13.76 -21.21
CA ARG A 531 1.48 12.98 -22.36
C ARG A 531 0.90 11.68 -21.85
N ASP A 532 0.06 11.04 -22.66
CA ASP A 532 -0.57 9.79 -22.25
C ASP A 532 0.43 8.67 -21.95
N TYR A 533 1.61 8.73 -22.58
CA TYR A 533 2.73 7.80 -22.45
C TYR A 533 3.85 8.26 -21.50
N SER A 534 3.77 9.44 -20.85
CA SER A 534 4.89 9.94 -20.01
C SER A 534 5.26 8.98 -18.89
N GLU A 535 4.31 8.27 -18.30
CA GLU A 535 4.60 7.31 -17.22
C GLU A 535 5.40 6.09 -17.73
N GLN A 536 5.07 5.60 -18.92
CA GLN A 536 5.79 4.51 -19.56
C GLN A 536 7.19 4.98 -19.97
N LEU A 537 7.30 6.17 -20.56
CA LEU A 537 8.58 6.78 -20.92
C LEU A 537 9.48 7.00 -19.70
N TYR A 538 8.91 7.38 -18.55
CA TYR A 538 9.65 7.49 -17.29
C TYR A 538 10.24 6.14 -16.86
N ARG A 539 9.50 5.03 -17.03
CA ARG A 539 10.01 3.68 -16.73
C ARG A 539 11.12 3.28 -17.68
N GLU A 540 11.07 3.69 -18.95
CA GLU A 540 12.19 3.47 -19.88
C GLU A 540 13.41 4.29 -19.48
N LEU A 541 13.23 5.53 -19.02
CA LEU A 541 14.32 6.35 -18.50
C LEU A 541 15.00 5.68 -17.29
N LEU A 542 14.22 5.13 -16.35
CA LEU A 542 14.76 4.42 -15.17
C LEU A 542 15.67 3.23 -15.53
N LYS A 543 15.43 2.56 -16.66
CA LYS A 543 16.24 1.41 -17.11
C LYS A 543 17.60 1.82 -17.66
N GLN A 544 17.86 3.12 -17.86
CA GLN A 544 19.03 3.63 -18.56
C GLN A 544 19.90 4.53 -17.66
N PRO A 545 20.41 4.03 -16.52
CA PRO A 545 21.36 4.79 -15.74
C PRO A 545 22.61 5.06 -16.59
N VAL A 546 23.17 6.26 -16.46
CA VAL A 546 24.45 6.65 -17.06
C VAL A 546 25.49 6.75 -15.96
N VAL A 547 26.53 5.92 -16.05
CA VAL A 547 27.55 5.80 -15.01
C VAL A 547 28.95 6.03 -15.57
N VAL A 548 29.79 6.75 -14.84
CA VAL A 548 31.23 6.73 -15.06
C VAL A 548 31.77 5.48 -14.38
N LYS A 549 32.34 4.56 -15.16
CA LYS A 549 33.06 3.39 -14.68
C LYS A 549 34.55 3.70 -14.75
N VAL A 550 35.25 3.48 -13.64
CA VAL A 550 36.71 3.54 -13.55
C VAL A 550 37.22 2.14 -13.26
N SER A 551 38.17 1.66 -14.04
CA SER A 551 38.73 0.31 -13.88
C SER A 551 40.25 0.35 -13.72
N ALA A 552 40.75 -0.50 -12.83
CA ALA A 552 42.15 -0.77 -12.58
C ALA A 552 42.37 -2.29 -12.68
N GLY A 553 42.65 -2.79 -13.89
CA GLY A 553 42.56 -4.22 -14.19
C GLY A 553 41.13 -4.74 -14.03
N ASP A 554 40.95 -5.80 -13.24
CA ASP A 554 39.63 -6.39 -12.97
C ASP A 554 38.82 -5.65 -11.88
N TYR A 555 39.45 -4.68 -11.19
CA TYR A 555 38.82 -3.89 -10.13
C TYR A 555 38.14 -2.68 -10.73
N GLN A 556 36.92 -2.37 -10.27
CA GLN A 556 36.14 -1.27 -10.82
C GLN A 556 35.38 -0.51 -9.74
N GLY A 557 35.28 0.80 -9.93
CA GLY A 557 34.39 1.69 -9.20
C GLY A 557 33.39 2.36 -10.16
N LYS A 558 32.28 2.87 -9.62
CA LYS A 558 31.23 3.52 -10.42
C LYS A 558 30.75 4.82 -9.77
N LEU A 559 30.46 5.81 -10.61
CA LEU A 559 29.80 7.07 -10.24
C LEU A 559 28.59 7.30 -11.15
N THR A 560 27.39 7.44 -10.58
CA THR A 560 26.17 7.66 -11.36
C THR A 560 25.96 9.14 -11.67
N LEU A 561 26.02 9.50 -12.96
CA LEU A 561 25.72 10.86 -13.44
C LEU A 561 24.23 11.07 -13.66
N ALA A 562 23.55 10.02 -14.14
CA ALA A 562 22.10 9.99 -14.31
C ALA A 562 21.52 8.63 -13.92
N GLY A 563 20.40 8.60 -13.20
CA GLY A 563 19.83 7.33 -12.75
C GLY A 563 18.65 7.51 -11.80
N GLY A 564 17.94 6.40 -11.58
CA GLY A 564 16.97 6.29 -10.48
C GLY A 564 17.67 6.50 -9.14
N ARG A 565 17.03 7.24 -8.24
CA ARG A 565 17.44 7.32 -6.84
C ARG A 565 16.29 6.89 -5.95
N ASP A 566 16.61 6.04 -4.98
CA ASP A 566 15.73 5.77 -3.86
C ASP A 566 15.57 7.03 -3.01
N CYS A 567 14.34 7.45 -2.77
CA CYS A 567 14.13 8.60 -1.89
C CYS A 567 14.51 8.24 -0.44
N PHE A 568 15.44 9.02 0.12
CA PHE A 568 15.70 8.95 1.55
C PHE A 568 14.54 9.54 2.37
N GLY A 569 13.78 8.68 3.06
CA GLY A 569 13.00 9.00 4.26
C GLY A 569 11.55 9.49 4.10
N ARG A 570 11.04 9.81 2.89
CA ARG A 570 9.63 10.27 2.72
C ARG A 570 8.86 9.71 1.53
N CYS A 571 9.39 8.77 0.76
CA CYS A 571 8.60 8.14 -0.29
C CYS A 571 7.68 7.09 0.34
N ARG A 572 6.37 7.40 0.29
CA ARG A 572 5.29 6.63 0.94
C ARG A 572 5.15 5.22 0.33
N PHE A 573 5.87 4.91 -0.74
CA PHE A 573 5.70 3.74 -1.59
C PHE A 573 6.96 2.90 -1.88
N GLY A 574 8.18 3.37 -1.57
CA GLY A 574 9.44 2.67 -1.82
C GLY A 574 9.85 2.60 -3.31
N GLY A 575 11.16 2.68 -3.60
CA GLY A 575 11.73 2.59 -4.96
C GLY A 575 11.88 3.92 -5.70
N ASP A 576 12.53 3.86 -6.88
CA ASP A 576 12.94 4.92 -7.84
C ASP A 576 11.84 5.94 -8.25
N ASP A 577 11.33 6.70 -7.27
CA ASP A 577 10.30 7.72 -7.50
C ASP A 577 10.86 8.95 -8.23
N ASP A 578 12.18 9.13 -8.25
CA ASP A 578 12.86 10.23 -8.91
C ASP A 578 14.02 9.73 -9.79
N TYR A 579 14.15 10.28 -11.00
CA TYR A 579 15.32 10.12 -11.86
C TYR A 579 16.11 11.43 -11.87
N TYR A 580 17.38 11.37 -11.48
CA TYR A 580 18.26 12.54 -11.38
C TYR A 580 19.23 12.57 -12.55
N ILE A 581 19.55 13.77 -13.03
CA ILE A 581 20.65 14.02 -13.96
C ILE A 581 21.47 15.17 -13.38
N GLN A 582 22.75 14.92 -13.09
CA GLN A 582 23.68 15.90 -12.55
C GLN A 582 24.50 16.53 -13.68
N PHE A 583 24.24 17.78 -14.02
CA PHE A 583 24.90 18.44 -15.14
C PHE A 583 26.39 18.74 -14.90
N SER A 584 26.76 18.95 -13.64
CA SER A 584 28.14 19.18 -13.26
C SER A 584 28.38 18.82 -11.79
N GLY A 585 29.58 18.35 -11.48
CA GLY A 585 29.97 18.04 -10.11
C GLY A 585 31.42 17.60 -10.01
N THR A 586 31.86 17.38 -8.78
CA THR A 586 33.15 16.79 -8.44
C THR A 586 32.92 15.74 -7.36
N GLU A 587 33.34 14.51 -7.62
CA GLU A 587 33.17 13.37 -6.72
C GLU A 587 34.27 12.33 -6.97
N SER A 588 34.65 11.56 -5.95
CA SER A 588 35.65 10.50 -6.11
C SER A 588 34.98 9.16 -6.34
N VAL A 589 35.43 8.45 -7.36
CA VAL A 589 35.13 7.02 -7.54
C VAL A 589 36.11 6.24 -6.67
N THR A 590 35.60 5.36 -5.81
CA THR A 590 36.44 4.45 -5.03
C THR A 590 36.51 3.10 -5.72
N ILE A 591 37.71 2.61 -5.99
CA ILE A 591 37.99 1.23 -6.39
C ILE A 591 38.54 0.53 -5.16
N GLU A 592 37.74 -0.34 -4.57
CA GLU A 592 38.07 -0.97 -3.29
C GLU A 592 39.01 -2.17 -3.47
N SER A 593 39.89 -2.37 -2.50
CA SER A 593 40.69 -3.59 -2.32
C SER A 593 41.58 -3.98 -3.52
N VAL A 594 42.25 -3.01 -4.14
CA VAL A 594 43.18 -3.26 -5.26
C VAL A 594 44.51 -3.83 -4.71
N PRO A 595 45.01 -4.98 -5.20
CA PRO A 595 46.28 -5.56 -4.73
C PRO A 595 47.46 -4.62 -4.95
N ASN A 596 48.32 -4.46 -3.94
CA ASN A 596 49.49 -3.58 -4.02
C ASN A 596 50.45 -3.99 -5.15
N SER A 597 50.54 -5.29 -5.44
CA SER A 597 51.32 -5.83 -6.57
C SER A 597 50.78 -5.47 -7.95
N LEU A 598 49.50 -5.09 -8.06
CA LEU A 598 48.88 -4.57 -9.27
C LEU A 598 49.16 -3.06 -9.42
N LEU A 599 49.21 -2.31 -8.31
CA LEU A 599 49.53 -0.88 -8.31
C LEU A 599 50.89 -0.59 -8.92
N GLU A 600 51.89 -1.42 -8.62
CA GLU A 600 53.24 -1.31 -9.19
C GLU A 600 53.27 -1.53 -10.72
N LYS A 601 52.23 -2.16 -11.27
CA LYS A 601 52.14 -2.55 -12.69
C LYS A 601 51.09 -1.76 -13.48
N LEU A 602 50.27 -0.96 -12.80
CA LEU A 602 49.21 -0.17 -13.41
C LEU A 602 49.85 0.99 -14.18
N ALA A 603 49.85 0.89 -15.51
CA ALA A 603 50.30 1.95 -16.39
C ALA A 603 49.24 3.06 -16.53
N ASP A 604 47.96 2.67 -16.66
CA ASP A 604 46.84 3.57 -16.93
C ASP A 604 45.54 3.09 -16.25
N LEU A 605 44.63 4.02 -15.94
CA LEU A 605 43.24 3.73 -15.58
C LEU A 605 42.35 3.78 -16.82
N ASP A 606 41.41 2.84 -16.92
CA ASP A 606 40.37 2.88 -17.94
C ASP A 606 39.13 3.58 -17.39
N VAL A 607 38.76 4.73 -17.99
CA VAL A 607 37.61 5.54 -17.58
C VAL A 607 36.63 5.63 -18.74
N GLN A 608 35.42 5.12 -18.52
CA GLN A 608 34.36 5.03 -19.53
C GLN A 608 33.04 5.56 -18.99
N ILE A 609 32.24 6.19 -19.87
CA ILE A 609 30.84 6.52 -19.58
C ILE A 609 29.97 5.42 -20.19
N LEU A 610 29.27 4.66 -19.34
CA LEU A 610 28.42 3.53 -19.73
C LEU A 610 26.94 3.87 -19.72
#